data_AF-A0A2D6NYJ7-F1
#
_entry.id   AF-A0A2D6NYJ7-F1
#
_cell.length_a   1.000
_cell.length_b   1.000
_cell.length_c   1.000
_cell.angle_alpha   90.00
_cell.angle_beta   90.00
_cell.angle_gamma   90.00
#
_symmetry.space_group_name_H-M   'P 1'
#
loop_
_entity.id
_entity.type
_entity.pdbx_description
1 polymer ?
#
loop_
_entity_poly.entity_id
_entity_poly.type
_entity_poly.pdbx_seq_one_letter_code
_entity_poly.pdbx_strand_id
1 'polypeptide(L)'
;MQERVTKAVITASYNDDGKNGPIKDLVMDQVETERAKGYKFINHLFLRDTHDHRDTKFNFLIAGVPLVVYAMFNTARTSLEQVAVVGDDTTRQLVDAFVDHYQDPRFVFVDEGPPEDWSLSGTIRKGSGALEASRGELSLALMGDTPFAWNLEHVLADPDIPDNDAILDFNTKRKVGRHFPRYYHFNVQRGAAHLAAKEPNLYLFDTVKIAEIADVVYSGRKANLGKGRKDTLIELFVQNGKWKKTLAGLGPVYSAQLGFAFASKRVKPLVKPRRMSQAIQNALGLNIVFKADNDQPGTLEDMDAFEDWVYFTEMLRTGGNDAYPYHTQIQEFAQRVMPTLQREIPLYSDFEGYMNGLFTEVELPIPFPDGQNFEMPFKEGRYKRMIKGTVRDHRRYNRKNALAIKR
;
A
#
# COMPACT_ATOMS: atom_id res chain seq x y z
N MET A 1 -8.83 -1.14 28.33
CA MET A 1 -8.76 -1.76 26.99
C MET A 1 -8.73 -0.62 26.00
N GLN A 2 -7.92 -0.68 24.95
CA GLN A 2 -7.84 0.40 23.96
C GLN A 2 -9.17 0.49 23.21
N GLU A 3 -9.81 1.66 23.22
CA GLU A 3 -11.05 1.89 22.48
C GLU A 3 -10.81 2.51 21.09
N ARG A 4 -9.62 3.10 20.90
CA ARG A 4 -9.23 3.79 19.68
C ARG A 4 -7.72 3.71 19.45
N VAL A 5 -7.33 3.68 18.18
CA VAL A 5 -5.93 3.82 17.77
C VAL A 5 -5.50 5.29 17.78
N THR A 6 -4.41 5.58 18.49
CA THR A 6 -3.84 6.93 18.63
C THR A 6 -2.47 7.09 17.97
N LYS A 7 -1.85 5.97 17.53
CA LYS A 7 -0.51 5.95 16.96
C LYS A 7 -0.52 5.38 15.54
N ALA A 8 0.35 5.90 14.68
CA ALA A 8 0.48 5.41 13.31
C ALA A 8 1.94 5.32 12.84
N VAL A 9 2.22 4.30 12.03
CA VAL A 9 3.45 4.16 11.24
C VAL A 9 3.10 4.36 9.77
N ILE A 10 3.73 5.34 9.12
CA ILE A 10 3.74 5.48 7.66
C ILE A 10 4.98 4.74 7.15
N THR A 11 4.76 3.74 6.30
CA THR A 11 5.84 2.92 5.75
C THR A 11 6.30 3.49 4.40
N ALA A 12 7.34 4.34 4.44
CA ALA A 12 8.01 4.90 3.27
C ALA A 12 9.37 4.21 3.03
N SER A 13 9.42 2.90 3.28
CA SER A 13 10.58 2.03 3.03
C SER A 13 10.12 0.70 2.44
N TYR A 14 10.90 0.13 1.51
CA TYR A 14 10.69 -1.21 0.96
C TYR A 14 12.00 -1.89 0.55
N ASN A 15 11.90 -3.19 0.30
CA ASN A 15 13.02 -4.08 0.04
C ASN A 15 13.98 -3.59 -1.05
N ASP A 16 15.26 -3.92 -0.86
CA ASP A 16 16.27 -3.93 -1.93
C ASP A 16 16.00 -5.10 -2.89
N ASP A 17 15.43 -4.79 -4.05
CA ASP A 17 15.11 -5.77 -5.09
C ASP A 17 16.33 -6.07 -5.98
N GLY A 18 17.36 -5.20 -5.99
CA GLY A 18 18.58 -5.34 -6.78
C GLY A 18 19.44 -6.56 -6.41
N LYS A 19 19.29 -7.08 -5.19
CA LYS A 19 19.90 -8.36 -4.77
C LYS A 19 19.49 -9.55 -5.65
N ASN A 20 18.39 -9.43 -6.39
CA ASN A 20 17.87 -10.51 -7.23
C ASN A 20 18.30 -10.42 -8.70
N GLY A 21 19.04 -9.37 -9.09
CA GLY A 21 19.49 -9.14 -10.46
C GLY A 21 19.23 -7.71 -10.91
N PRO A 22 19.62 -7.36 -12.15
CA PRO A 22 19.37 -6.05 -12.73
C PRO A 22 17.87 -5.74 -12.73
N ILE A 23 17.48 -4.57 -12.22
CA ILE A 23 16.08 -4.19 -12.07
C ILE A 23 15.31 -4.26 -13.38
N LYS A 24 15.92 -3.78 -14.47
CA LYS A 24 15.35 -3.86 -15.82
C LYS A 24 14.92 -5.28 -16.16
N ASP A 25 15.80 -6.26 -15.98
CA ASP A 25 15.54 -7.66 -16.35
C ASP A 25 14.38 -8.22 -15.51
N LEU A 26 14.36 -7.94 -14.21
CA LEU A 26 13.29 -8.36 -13.30
C LEU A 26 11.92 -7.79 -13.72
N VAL A 27 11.87 -6.52 -14.12
CA VAL A 27 10.65 -5.88 -14.61
C VAL A 27 10.21 -6.49 -15.93
N MET A 28 11.13 -6.68 -16.88
CA MET A 28 10.79 -7.20 -18.20
C MET A 28 10.33 -8.67 -18.15
N ASP A 29 10.94 -9.51 -17.31
CA ASP A 29 10.51 -10.89 -17.09
C ASP A 29 9.07 -10.97 -16.52
N GLN A 30 8.74 -10.07 -15.59
CA GLN A 30 7.39 -9.96 -15.04
C GLN A 30 6.40 -9.49 -16.12
N VAL A 31 6.76 -8.52 -16.94
CA VAL A 31 5.97 -8.02 -18.08
C VAL A 31 5.67 -9.13 -19.09
N GLU A 32 6.68 -9.91 -19.49
CA GLU A 32 6.50 -11.06 -20.38
C GLU A 32 5.57 -12.11 -19.79
N THR A 33 5.71 -12.38 -18.50
CA THR A 33 4.86 -13.30 -17.76
C THR A 33 3.39 -12.82 -17.74
N GLU A 34 3.16 -11.52 -17.56
CA GLU A 34 1.80 -10.95 -17.60
C GLU A 34 1.19 -11.02 -19.00
N ARG A 35 1.98 -10.70 -20.04
CA ARG A 35 1.56 -10.82 -21.45
C ARG A 35 1.17 -12.27 -21.77
N ALA A 36 2.00 -13.24 -21.39
CA ALA A 36 1.73 -14.67 -21.60
C ALA A 36 0.46 -15.15 -20.87
N LYS A 37 0.12 -14.53 -19.73
CA LYS A 37 -1.12 -14.80 -18.98
C LYS A 37 -2.35 -14.09 -19.58
N GLY A 38 -2.20 -13.32 -20.65
CA GLY A 38 -3.29 -12.57 -21.30
C GLY A 38 -3.80 -11.42 -20.43
N TYR A 39 -2.92 -10.82 -19.63
CA TYR A 39 -3.29 -9.71 -18.78
C TYR A 39 -3.67 -8.48 -19.62
N LYS A 40 -4.73 -7.78 -19.22
CA LYS A 40 -5.30 -6.66 -20.00
C LYS A 40 -4.59 -5.34 -19.73
N PHE A 41 -4.00 -5.23 -18.56
CA PHE A 41 -3.20 -4.12 -18.09
C PHE A 41 -1.90 -4.77 -17.64
N ILE A 42 -0.85 -4.50 -18.40
CA ILE A 42 0.49 -4.97 -18.11
C ILE A 42 1.12 -3.89 -17.26
N ASN A 43 1.68 -4.27 -16.13
CA ASN A 43 2.32 -3.33 -15.22
C ASN A 43 3.83 -3.47 -15.29
N HIS A 44 4.55 -2.35 -15.29
CA HIS A 44 6.01 -2.31 -15.13
C HIS A 44 6.29 -1.89 -13.67
N LEU A 45 6.84 -2.80 -12.87
CA LEU A 45 6.99 -2.56 -11.43
C LEU A 45 8.07 -1.50 -11.13
N PHE A 46 7.82 -0.69 -10.11
CA PHE A 46 8.86 0.10 -9.45
C PHE A 46 9.62 -0.79 -8.48
N LEU A 47 10.86 -1.13 -8.83
CA LEU A 47 11.76 -1.88 -7.97
C LEU A 47 12.91 -0.96 -7.53
N ARG A 48 13.42 -1.18 -6.33
CA ARG A 48 14.54 -0.41 -5.77
C ARG A 48 15.81 -1.23 -5.84
N ASP A 49 16.92 -0.56 -6.10
CA ASP A 49 18.23 -1.11 -5.83
C ASP A 49 19.15 -0.04 -5.22
N THR A 50 20.25 -0.50 -4.64
CA THR A 50 21.23 0.37 -3.96
C THR A 50 22.18 1.11 -4.90
N HIS A 51 22.12 0.85 -6.21
CA HIS A 51 23.08 1.33 -7.19
C HIS A 51 22.49 2.39 -8.11
N ASP A 52 21.50 2.00 -8.90
CA ASP A 52 20.91 2.72 -10.02
C ASP A 52 19.53 3.30 -9.67
N HIS A 53 18.76 2.66 -8.79
CA HIS A 53 17.41 3.07 -8.39
C HIS A 53 17.30 3.40 -6.90
N ARG A 54 18.15 4.32 -6.43
CA ARG A 54 18.29 4.63 -5.00
C ARG A 54 17.07 5.33 -4.39
N ASP A 55 16.45 6.22 -5.17
CA ASP A 55 15.30 7.00 -4.72
C ASP A 55 14.05 6.12 -4.60
N THR A 56 13.42 6.17 -3.43
CA THR A 56 12.22 5.38 -3.18
C THR A 56 11.01 5.96 -3.90
N LYS A 57 10.13 5.08 -4.40
CA LYS A 57 8.87 5.47 -5.07
C LYS A 57 7.99 6.41 -4.23
N PHE A 58 8.10 6.39 -2.90
CA PHE A 58 7.35 7.27 -2.01
C PHE A 58 7.74 8.75 -2.15
N ASN A 59 8.93 9.01 -2.68
CA ASN A 59 9.42 10.36 -2.92
C ASN A 59 9.02 10.89 -4.30
N PHE A 60 8.45 10.07 -5.18
CA PHE A 60 8.07 10.51 -6.53
C PHE A 60 6.92 11.49 -6.49
N LEU A 61 7.02 12.54 -7.32
CA LEU A 61 6.02 13.59 -7.39
C LEU A 61 4.77 13.10 -8.13
N ILE A 62 3.61 13.26 -7.51
CA ILE A 62 2.31 13.16 -8.14
C ILE A 62 1.67 14.54 -8.02
N ALA A 63 1.26 15.13 -9.14
CA ALA A 63 0.75 16.51 -9.17
C ALA A 63 1.67 17.54 -8.45
N GLY A 64 2.99 17.36 -8.59
CA GLY A 64 4.01 18.26 -8.05
C GLY A 64 4.37 18.05 -6.58
N VAL A 65 3.82 17.02 -5.91
CA VAL A 65 4.09 16.74 -4.50
C VAL A 65 4.47 15.27 -4.30
N PRO A 66 5.46 14.95 -3.44
CA PRO A 66 5.87 13.57 -3.18
C PRO A 66 4.73 12.72 -2.63
N LEU A 67 4.69 11.45 -3.04
CA LEU A 67 3.65 10.51 -2.64
C LEU A 67 3.52 10.37 -1.10
N VAL A 68 4.62 10.34 -0.35
CA VAL A 68 4.60 10.24 1.12
C VAL A 68 3.85 11.41 1.78
N VAL A 69 3.87 12.60 1.19
CA VAL A 69 3.17 13.78 1.72
C VAL A 69 1.65 13.56 1.71
N TYR A 70 1.11 12.78 0.77
CA TYR A 70 -0.30 12.41 0.77
C TYR A 70 -0.68 11.56 1.97
N ALA A 71 0.17 10.60 2.34
CA ALA A 71 -0.01 9.79 3.54
C ALA A 71 0.05 10.66 4.81
N MET A 72 0.95 11.65 4.84
CA MET A 72 1.03 12.62 5.93
C MET A 72 -0.23 13.48 6.03
N PHE A 73 -0.75 14.02 4.92
CA PHE A 73 -2.03 14.74 4.96
C PHE A 73 -3.20 13.88 5.43
N ASN A 74 -3.25 12.64 4.96
CA ASN A 74 -4.33 11.72 5.33
C ASN A 74 -4.35 11.45 6.84
N THR A 75 -3.17 11.36 7.47
CA THR A 75 -3.03 11.15 8.92
C THR A 75 -3.12 12.44 9.73
N ALA A 76 -2.65 13.58 9.21
CA ALA A 76 -2.73 14.88 9.89
C ALA A 76 -4.18 15.31 10.19
N ARG A 77 -5.14 14.82 9.40
CA ARG A 77 -6.57 15.12 9.55
C ARG A 77 -7.31 14.11 10.41
N THR A 78 -6.62 13.56 11.40
CA THR A 78 -7.16 12.56 12.31
C THR A 78 -6.83 12.87 13.77
N SER A 79 -7.46 12.10 14.64
CA SER A 79 -7.24 12.02 16.09
C SER A 79 -5.94 11.34 16.51
N LEU A 80 -5.08 10.95 15.58
CA LEU A 80 -3.76 10.41 15.90
C LEU A 80 -2.96 11.45 16.71
N GLU A 81 -2.27 10.95 17.74
CA GLU A 81 -1.43 11.72 18.65
C GLU A 81 0.04 11.68 18.24
N GLN A 82 0.46 10.58 17.59
CA GLN A 82 1.83 10.40 17.14
C GLN A 82 1.87 9.60 15.83
N VAL A 83 2.71 10.05 14.89
CA VAL A 83 2.88 9.45 13.57
C VAL A 83 4.37 9.30 13.26
N ALA A 84 4.86 8.07 13.21
CA ALA A 84 6.22 7.77 12.77
C ALA A 84 6.25 7.59 11.25
N VAL A 85 7.13 8.32 10.57
CA VAL A 85 7.36 8.17 9.12
C VAL A 85 8.71 7.52 8.92
N VAL A 86 8.72 6.28 8.43
CA VAL A 86 9.95 5.49 8.27
C VAL A 86 10.38 5.51 6.82
N GLY A 87 11.56 6.07 6.51
CA GLY A 87 12.06 6.20 5.14
C GLY A 87 13.51 6.63 5.03
N ASP A 88 13.91 7.02 3.83
CA ASP A 88 15.26 7.49 3.47
C ASP A 88 15.52 8.96 3.86
N ASP A 89 16.72 9.46 3.57
CA ASP A 89 17.10 10.86 3.85
C ASP A 89 16.24 11.88 3.08
N THR A 90 15.82 11.55 1.86
CA THR A 90 14.86 12.37 1.12
C THR A 90 13.54 12.47 1.88
N THR A 91 13.05 11.34 2.41
CA THR A 91 11.85 11.30 3.26
C THR A 91 12.03 12.15 4.52
N ARG A 92 13.22 12.15 5.16
CA ARG A 92 13.53 13.02 6.31
C ARG A 92 13.31 14.48 5.99
N GLN A 93 13.91 14.96 4.91
CA GLN A 93 13.80 16.36 4.49
C GLN A 93 12.35 16.76 4.18
N LEU A 94 11.55 15.83 3.62
CA LEU A 94 10.12 16.04 3.41
C LEU A 94 9.33 16.14 4.72
N VAL A 95 9.61 15.25 5.68
CA VAL A 95 8.94 15.27 6.98
C VAL A 95 9.27 16.55 7.73
N ASP A 96 10.54 16.93 7.78
CA ASP A 96 11.00 18.17 8.42
C ASP A 96 10.31 19.38 7.80
N ALA A 97 10.29 19.49 6.46
CA ALA A 97 9.63 20.58 5.76
C ALA A 97 8.11 20.61 5.96
N PHE A 98 7.46 19.44 6.07
CA PHE A 98 6.03 19.34 6.36
C PHE A 98 5.71 19.80 7.79
N VAL A 99 6.49 19.34 8.78
CA VAL A 99 6.34 19.74 10.19
C VAL A 99 6.57 21.24 10.33
N ASP A 100 7.61 21.79 9.70
CA ASP A 100 7.89 23.22 9.71
C ASP A 100 6.78 24.04 9.03
N HIS A 101 6.21 23.55 7.94
CA HIS A 101 5.16 24.28 7.24
C HIS A 101 3.81 24.27 7.97
N TYR A 102 3.39 23.10 8.46
CA TYR A 102 2.09 22.91 9.10
C TYR A 102 2.11 23.06 10.62
N GLN A 103 3.30 23.18 11.22
CA GLN A 103 3.51 23.26 12.67
C GLN A 103 2.84 22.07 13.39
N ASP A 104 2.98 20.86 12.83
CA ASP A 104 2.37 19.64 13.34
C ASP A 104 3.43 18.70 13.94
N PRO A 105 3.72 18.81 15.25
CA PRO A 105 4.80 18.08 15.90
C PRO A 105 4.50 16.58 16.09
N ARG A 106 3.32 16.11 15.69
CA ARG A 106 2.96 14.68 15.81
C ARG A 106 3.77 13.80 14.88
N PHE A 107 4.29 14.35 13.80
CA PHE A 107 5.09 13.63 12.82
C PHE A 107 6.55 13.54 13.28
N VAL A 108 7.07 12.31 13.32
CA VAL A 108 8.45 12.02 13.69
C VAL A 108 9.09 11.20 12.57
N PHE A 109 10.20 11.69 12.03
CA PHE A 109 10.99 10.92 11.08
C PHE A 109 11.75 9.79 11.78
N VAL A 110 11.83 8.64 11.11
CA VAL A 110 12.61 7.48 11.54
C VAL A 110 13.41 6.96 10.35
N ASP A 111 14.71 6.84 10.53
CA ASP A 111 15.61 6.33 9.50
C ASP A 111 15.34 4.84 9.20
N GLU A 112 15.16 4.49 7.92
CA GLU A 112 14.93 3.11 7.49
C GLU A 112 16.15 2.19 7.66
N GLY A 113 17.32 2.75 7.94
CA GLY A 113 18.61 2.09 8.14
C GLY A 113 19.28 1.60 6.87
N PRO A 114 20.33 0.78 7.02
CA PRO A 114 21.12 0.29 5.90
C PRO A 114 20.37 -0.79 5.09
N PRO A 115 20.79 -1.11 3.84
CA PRO A 115 20.06 -1.99 2.91
C PRO A 115 19.77 -3.42 3.40
N GLU A 116 20.48 -3.91 4.40
CA GLU A 116 20.20 -5.17 5.10
C GLU A 116 18.92 -5.14 5.93
N ASP A 117 18.49 -3.96 6.39
CA ASP A 117 17.29 -3.77 7.19
C ASP A 117 16.04 -3.46 6.33
N TRP A 118 16.22 -3.16 5.04
CA TRP A 118 15.14 -2.79 4.12
C TRP A 118 14.17 -3.96 3.94
N SER A 119 13.12 -3.96 4.75
CA SER A 119 12.10 -5.00 4.83
C SER A 119 10.85 -4.43 5.50
N LEU A 120 9.67 -4.98 5.19
CA LEU A 120 8.45 -4.52 5.85
C LEU A 120 8.52 -4.70 7.37
N SER A 121 9.08 -5.81 7.87
CA SER A 121 9.20 -6.01 9.33
C SER A 121 10.18 -5.01 9.97
N GLY A 122 11.31 -4.73 9.31
CA GLY A 122 12.29 -3.73 9.76
C GLY A 122 11.64 -2.36 9.85
N THR A 123 10.92 -1.96 8.82
CA THR A 123 10.17 -0.69 8.76
C THR A 123 9.14 -0.59 9.89
N ILE A 124 8.30 -1.61 10.07
CA ILE A 124 7.29 -1.62 11.15
C ILE A 124 7.96 -1.60 12.52
N ARG A 125 9.06 -2.34 12.72
CA ARG A 125 9.78 -2.41 14.01
C ARG A 125 10.37 -1.05 14.38
N LYS A 126 11.01 -0.37 13.44
CA LYS A 126 11.60 0.96 13.66
C LYS A 126 10.53 2.00 13.97
N GLY A 127 9.45 2.03 13.18
CA GLY A 127 8.31 2.91 13.45
C GLY A 127 7.70 2.65 14.83
N SER A 128 7.44 1.40 15.17
CA SER A 128 6.91 1.01 16.49
C SER A 128 7.81 1.44 17.65
N GLY A 129 9.13 1.30 17.48
CA GLY A 129 10.11 1.71 18.48
C GLY A 129 10.04 3.21 18.76
N ALA A 130 9.94 4.04 17.70
CA ALA A 130 9.81 5.49 17.84
C ALA A 130 8.47 5.95 18.44
N LEU A 131 7.42 5.16 18.25
CA LEU A 131 6.09 5.41 18.81
C LEU A 131 5.93 4.95 20.27
N GLU A 132 6.96 4.32 20.85
CA GLU A 132 6.89 3.65 22.16
C GLU A 132 5.64 2.74 22.24
N ALA A 133 5.34 2.04 21.15
CA ALA A 133 4.15 1.20 21.05
C ALA A 133 4.23 0.06 22.06
N SER A 134 3.16 -0.14 22.83
CA SER A 134 3.10 -1.19 23.84
C SER A 134 2.49 -2.48 23.30
N ARG A 135 2.91 -3.62 23.84
CA ARG A 135 2.25 -4.89 23.51
C ARG A 135 0.79 -4.86 23.98
N GLY A 136 -0.14 -5.23 23.10
CA GLY A 136 -1.58 -5.11 23.29
C GLY A 136 -2.17 -3.75 22.87
N GLU A 137 -1.35 -2.83 22.37
CA GLU A 137 -1.78 -1.56 21.77
C GLU A 137 -1.76 -1.69 20.24
N LEU A 138 -2.91 -1.53 19.61
CA LEU A 138 -3.01 -1.42 18.16
C LEU A 138 -2.52 -0.06 17.68
N SER A 139 -1.69 -0.07 16.65
CA SER A 139 -1.28 1.08 15.87
C SER A 139 -1.76 0.93 14.42
N LEU A 140 -1.97 2.05 13.75
CA LEU A 140 -2.24 2.09 12.31
C LEU A 140 -0.92 1.89 11.58
N ALA A 141 -0.80 0.89 10.70
CA ALA A 141 0.21 0.91 9.65
C ALA A 141 -0.41 1.32 8.34
N LEU A 142 0.11 2.43 7.83
CA LEU A 142 -0.29 3.03 6.58
C LEU A 142 0.82 2.85 5.57
N MET A 143 0.51 2.21 4.45
CA MET A 143 1.45 2.07 3.35
C MET A 143 1.69 3.43 2.70
N GLY A 144 2.94 3.88 2.65
CA GLY A 144 3.32 5.20 2.14
C GLY A 144 3.04 5.38 0.64
N ASP A 145 2.74 4.31 -0.08
CA ASP A 145 2.47 4.30 -1.53
C ASP A 145 1.00 4.43 -1.89
N THR A 146 0.13 4.77 -0.94
CA THR A 146 -1.31 4.87 -1.17
C THR A 146 -1.73 6.37 -1.14
N PRO A 147 -1.93 7.05 -2.28
CA PRO A 147 -2.04 8.52 -2.29
C PRO A 147 -3.42 9.05 -1.85
N PHE A 148 -4.50 8.28 -2.09
CA PHE A 148 -5.85 8.85 -2.06
C PHE A 148 -6.55 8.68 -0.72
N ALA A 149 -7.35 9.69 -0.38
CA ALA A 149 -7.86 9.92 0.96
C ALA A 149 -8.68 8.77 1.52
N TRP A 150 -8.58 8.67 2.84
CA TRP A 150 -9.38 7.78 3.66
C TRP A 150 -10.17 8.57 4.69
N ASN A 151 -11.36 8.08 5.01
CA ASN A 151 -11.94 8.35 6.31
C ASN A 151 -11.21 7.45 7.33
N LEU A 152 -10.00 7.87 7.72
CA LEU A 152 -9.20 7.13 8.70
C LEU A 152 -9.88 7.10 10.06
N GLU A 153 -10.72 8.07 10.42
CA GLU A 153 -11.34 8.09 11.74
C GLU A 153 -12.27 6.91 12.00
N HIS A 154 -13.01 6.47 10.97
CA HIS A 154 -13.81 5.25 11.07
C HIS A 154 -12.93 4.00 11.29
N VAL A 155 -11.73 3.99 10.72
CA VAL A 155 -10.77 2.91 10.91
C VAL A 155 -10.17 2.98 12.32
N LEU A 156 -9.72 4.16 12.76
CA LEU A 156 -9.09 4.36 14.06
C LEU A 156 -10.03 4.06 15.23
N ALA A 157 -11.35 4.16 15.02
CA ALA A 157 -12.39 3.83 15.98
C ALA A 157 -13.13 2.52 15.65
N ASP A 158 -12.46 1.57 15.00
CA ASP A 158 -13.06 0.28 14.66
C ASP A 158 -13.53 -0.47 15.94
N PRO A 159 -14.78 -0.97 15.99
CA PRO A 159 -15.33 -1.57 17.21
C PRO A 159 -14.64 -2.87 17.64
N ASP A 160 -13.85 -3.51 16.76
CA ASP A 160 -13.14 -4.74 17.07
C ASP A 160 -11.75 -4.48 17.71
N ILE A 161 -11.34 -3.22 17.91
CA ILE A 161 -10.02 -2.87 18.51
C ILE A 161 -9.80 -3.53 19.88
N PRO A 162 -10.74 -3.50 20.85
CA PRO A 162 -10.44 -3.96 22.21
C PRO A 162 -10.06 -5.46 22.31
N ASP A 163 -10.59 -6.28 21.42
CA ASP A 163 -10.54 -7.75 21.51
C ASP A 163 -9.54 -8.42 20.56
N ASN A 164 -8.85 -7.64 19.72
CA ASN A 164 -8.03 -8.17 18.63
C ASN A 164 -6.60 -7.61 18.67
N ASP A 165 -5.66 -8.45 18.22
CA ASP A 165 -4.26 -8.10 17.96
C ASP A 165 -4.06 -7.52 16.56
N ALA A 166 -5.00 -7.77 15.63
CA ALA A 166 -5.00 -7.19 14.30
C ALA A 166 -6.39 -7.17 13.66
N ILE A 167 -6.64 -6.12 12.88
CA ILE A 167 -7.86 -5.93 12.07
C ILE A 167 -7.45 -5.74 10.62
N LEU A 168 -7.94 -6.62 9.75
CA LEU A 168 -7.56 -6.69 8.34
C LEU A 168 -8.81 -6.62 7.46
N ASP A 169 -9.07 -5.48 6.81
CA ASP A 169 -10.24 -5.30 5.95
C ASP A 169 -9.92 -5.40 4.46
N PHE A 170 -10.40 -6.47 3.82
CA PHE A 170 -10.09 -6.75 2.42
C PHE A 170 -10.74 -5.75 1.46
N ASN A 171 -9.96 -5.38 0.45
CA ASN A 171 -10.40 -4.53 -0.64
C ASN A 171 -11.25 -5.33 -1.65
N THR A 172 -12.58 -5.11 -1.69
CA THR A 172 -13.48 -5.84 -2.59
C THR A 172 -13.84 -5.10 -3.88
N LYS A 173 -13.78 -5.79 -5.03
CA LYS A 173 -14.09 -5.18 -6.33
C LYS A 173 -15.44 -4.48 -6.39
N ARG A 174 -16.43 -5.06 -5.70
CA ARG A 174 -17.81 -4.54 -5.69
C ARG A 174 -17.94 -3.22 -4.94
N LYS A 175 -17.13 -3.00 -3.90
CA LYS A 175 -17.27 -1.84 -3.02
C LYS A 175 -16.27 -0.73 -3.33
N VAL A 176 -15.01 -1.09 -3.56
CA VAL A 176 -13.90 -0.12 -3.61
C VAL A 176 -13.36 0.13 -5.03
N GLY A 177 -13.43 -0.83 -5.95
CA GLY A 177 -12.67 -0.73 -7.22
C GLY A 177 -13.39 -1.27 -8.43
N ARG A 178 -14.58 -0.73 -8.72
CA ARG A 178 -15.34 -1.13 -9.91
C ARG A 178 -14.60 -0.77 -11.19
N HIS A 179 -13.92 0.37 -11.20
CA HIS A 179 -13.25 0.93 -12.37
C HIS A 179 -11.72 0.74 -12.34
N PHE A 180 -11.09 0.68 -11.17
CA PHE A 180 -9.63 0.53 -11.06
C PHE A 180 -9.13 -0.85 -11.56
N PRO A 181 -8.09 -0.92 -12.42
CA PRO A 181 -7.73 -2.11 -13.19
C PRO A 181 -6.83 -3.10 -12.43
N ARG A 182 -7.19 -3.48 -11.20
CA ARG A 182 -6.39 -4.43 -10.41
C ARG A 182 -6.81 -5.89 -10.59
N TYR A 183 -5.84 -6.77 -10.41
CA TYR A 183 -6.07 -8.21 -10.26
C TYR A 183 -6.58 -8.51 -8.86
N TYR A 184 -7.82 -9.01 -8.76
CA TYR A 184 -8.35 -9.52 -7.50
C TYR A 184 -7.96 -10.99 -7.34
N HIS A 185 -7.17 -11.29 -6.33
CA HIS A 185 -6.45 -12.57 -6.21
C HIS A 185 -7.30 -13.70 -5.63
N PHE A 186 -8.30 -13.38 -4.80
CA PHE A 186 -9.11 -14.37 -4.11
C PHE A 186 -10.58 -13.94 -4.03
N ASN A 187 -11.44 -14.86 -3.59
CA ASN A 187 -12.81 -14.55 -3.21
C ASN A 187 -12.88 -14.55 -1.69
N VAL A 188 -13.64 -13.64 -1.07
CA VAL A 188 -13.93 -13.66 0.36
C VAL A 188 -15.41 -13.98 0.59
N GLN A 189 -15.70 -14.88 1.52
CA GLN A 189 -17.06 -15.21 1.91
C GLN A 189 -17.62 -14.11 2.81
N ARG A 190 -18.77 -13.55 2.42
CA ARG A 190 -19.54 -12.59 3.22
C ARG A 190 -21.02 -12.96 3.19
N GLY A 191 -21.52 -13.53 4.29
CA GLY A 191 -22.85 -14.13 4.33
C GLY A 191 -22.99 -15.22 3.27
N ALA A 192 -24.02 -15.15 2.44
CA ALA A 192 -24.24 -16.04 1.31
C ALA A 192 -23.46 -15.65 0.03
N ALA A 193 -22.82 -14.48 0.01
CA ALA A 193 -22.13 -13.96 -1.18
C ALA A 193 -20.62 -14.24 -1.17
N HIS A 194 -20.03 -14.32 -2.36
CA HIS A 194 -18.59 -14.33 -2.56
C HIS A 194 -18.17 -13.02 -3.24
N LEU A 195 -17.23 -12.31 -2.63
CA LEU A 195 -16.73 -11.04 -3.16
C LEU A 195 -15.30 -11.24 -3.66
N ALA A 196 -15.02 -10.87 -4.91
CA ALA A 196 -13.64 -10.82 -5.40
C ALA A 196 -12.87 -9.75 -4.61
N ALA A 197 -11.73 -10.14 -4.04
CA ALA A 197 -10.98 -9.34 -3.08
C ALA A 197 -9.47 -9.32 -3.39
N LYS A 198 -8.86 -8.20 -3.01
CA LYS A 198 -7.41 -7.98 -2.89
C LYS A 198 -7.10 -7.81 -1.40
N GLU A 199 -5.85 -8.00 -1.03
CA GLU A 199 -5.32 -7.66 0.27
C GLU A 199 -5.70 -6.25 0.76
N PRO A 200 -5.76 -6.04 2.08
CA PRO A 200 -5.77 -4.70 2.65
C PRO A 200 -4.46 -3.97 2.32
N ASN A 201 -4.55 -2.65 2.14
CA ASN A 201 -3.40 -1.73 2.13
C ASN A 201 -3.36 -0.84 3.39
N LEU A 202 -4.34 -1.02 4.27
CA LEU A 202 -4.42 -0.38 5.57
C LEU A 202 -4.54 -1.47 6.61
N TYR A 203 -3.82 -1.28 7.71
CA TYR A 203 -3.76 -2.28 8.74
C TYR A 203 -3.82 -1.67 10.13
N LEU A 204 -4.62 -2.27 11.01
CA LEU A 204 -4.53 -2.01 12.45
C LEU A 204 -3.93 -3.24 13.09
N PHE A 205 -2.84 -3.09 13.81
CA PHE A 205 -2.25 -4.21 14.52
C PHE A 205 -1.40 -3.76 15.70
N ASP A 206 -1.24 -4.69 16.64
CA ASP A 206 -0.18 -4.67 17.63
C ASP A 206 1.14 -4.82 16.87
N THR A 207 1.76 -3.68 16.59
CA THR A 207 2.95 -3.64 15.74
C THR A 207 4.15 -4.31 16.39
N VAL A 208 4.17 -4.41 17.73
CA VAL A 208 5.18 -5.16 18.48
C VAL A 208 5.03 -6.66 18.20
N LYS A 209 3.82 -7.22 18.31
CA LYS A 209 3.57 -8.65 17.99
C LYS A 209 3.72 -8.94 16.50
N ILE A 210 3.24 -8.05 15.62
CA ILE A 210 3.26 -8.29 14.18
C ILE A 210 4.67 -8.19 13.61
N ALA A 211 5.55 -7.30 14.11
CA ALA A 211 6.93 -7.20 13.63
C ALA A 211 7.72 -8.52 13.78
N GLU A 212 7.36 -9.38 14.74
CA GLU A 212 7.97 -10.71 14.94
C GLU A 212 7.61 -11.71 13.84
N ILE A 213 6.46 -11.53 13.18
CA ILE A 213 5.93 -12.47 12.18
C ILE A 213 5.73 -11.86 10.78
N ALA A 214 5.92 -10.54 10.64
CA ALA A 214 5.60 -9.78 9.44
C ALA A 214 6.36 -10.31 8.22
N ASP A 215 7.65 -10.59 8.32
CA ASP A 215 8.40 -11.12 7.18
C ASP A 215 8.01 -12.55 6.85
N VAL A 216 7.61 -13.36 7.82
CA VAL A 216 7.12 -14.72 7.53
C VAL A 216 5.78 -14.66 6.78
N VAL A 217 4.92 -13.69 7.11
CA VAL A 217 3.61 -13.46 6.46
C VAL A 217 3.75 -12.73 5.11
N TYR A 218 4.72 -11.83 4.97
CA TYR A 218 4.88 -10.94 3.83
C TYR A 218 5.93 -11.39 2.80
N SER A 219 6.96 -12.16 3.18
CA SER A 219 7.94 -12.75 2.23
C SER A 219 7.27 -13.65 1.17
N GLY A 220 6.11 -14.22 1.48
CA GLY A 220 5.30 -14.97 0.53
C GLY A 220 4.63 -14.14 -0.56
N ARG A 221 4.60 -12.79 -0.44
CA ARG A 221 4.06 -11.87 -1.46
C ARG A 221 5.06 -11.55 -2.56
N LYS A 222 6.32 -11.29 -2.23
CA LYS A 222 7.35 -10.80 -3.17
C LYS A 222 8.22 -11.89 -3.79
N ALA A 223 8.10 -13.15 -3.36
CA ALA A 223 8.81 -14.27 -3.97
C ALA A 223 8.20 -14.70 -5.33
N ASN A 224 8.18 -13.77 -6.29
CA ASN A 224 7.83 -13.96 -7.70
C ASN A 224 9.08 -13.93 -8.60
N LEU A 225 10.20 -14.48 -8.12
CA LEU A 225 11.35 -14.86 -8.95
C LEU A 225 11.55 -16.37 -8.98
N GLY A 226 10.43 -17.11 -9.10
CA GLY A 226 10.44 -18.48 -9.59
C GLY A 226 9.73 -19.55 -8.74
N LYS A 227 9.63 -19.43 -7.41
CA LYS A 227 9.10 -20.54 -6.57
C LYS A 227 8.24 -20.19 -5.35
N GLY A 228 8.20 -18.96 -4.85
CA GLY A 228 7.83 -18.75 -3.43
C GLY A 228 6.35 -18.70 -3.04
N ARG A 229 5.38 -18.53 -3.95
CA ARG A 229 3.96 -18.46 -3.53
C ARG A 229 3.42 -19.74 -2.90
N LYS A 230 3.93 -20.91 -3.31
CA LYS A 230 3.53 -22.19 -2.72
C LYS A 230 4.31 -22.49 -1.46
N ASP A 231 5.59 -22.12 -1.43
CA ASP A 231 6.48 -22.52 -0.36
C ASP A 231 6.25 -21.68 0.90
N THR A 232 5.95 -20.38 0.86
CA THR A 232 5.84 -19.60 2.13
C THR A 232 4.58 -19.87 2.94
N LEU A 233 3.43 -20.06 2.28
CA LEU A 233 2.17 -20.43 2.97
C LEU A 233 2.25 -21.88 3.47
N ILE A 234 2.91 -22.76 2.71
CA ILE A 234 3.17 -24.14 3.15
C ILE A 234 4.25 -24.16 4.23
N GLU A 235 5.32 -23.36 4.20
CA GLU A 235 6.39 -23.29 5.20
C GLU A 235 5.93 -22.66 6.51
N LEU A 236 5.17 -21.55 6.45
CA LEU A 236 4.47 -20.96 7.61
C LEU A 236 3.67 -22.01 8.37
N PHE A 237 3.05 -22.94 7.63
CA PHE A 237 2.22 -23.97 8.19
C PHE A 237 2.96 -25.27 8.48
N VAL A 238 3.98 -25.66 7.71
CA VAL A 238 4.67 -26.97 7.76
C VAL A 238 5.96 -26.92 8.57
N GLN A 239 6.77 -25.87 8.48
CA GLN A 239 8.11 -25.86 9.10
C GLN A 239 8.11 -25.59 10.61
N ASN A 240 7.06 -24.97 11.17
CA ASN A 240 7.00 -24.70 12.61
C ASN A 240 6.36 -25.83 13.45
N GLY A 241 6.06 -27.01 12.88
CA GLY A 241 5.41 -28.11 13.62
C GLY A 241 3.96 -27.82 14.06
N LYS A 242 3.44 -26.62 13.74
CA LYS A 242 2.09 -26.16 14.08
C LYS A 242 1.05 -26.48 13.02
N TRP A 243 1.42 -27.19 11.95
CA TRP A 243 0.55 -27.57 10.83
C TRP A 243 -0.75 -28.24 11.30
N LYS A 244 -0.68 -29.12 12.32
CA LYS A 244 -1.85 -29.77 12.91
C LYS A 244 -2.83 -28.75 13.53
N LYS A 245 -2.31 -27.71 14.19
CA LYS A 245 -3.11 -26.64 14.82
C LYS A 245 -3.73 -25.71 13.77
N THR A 246 -2.99 -25.39 12.71
CA THR A 246 -3.51 -24.63 11.56
C THR A 246 -4.63 -25.39 10.86
N LEU A 247 -4.40 -26.67 10.51
CA LEU A 247 -5.40 -27.51 9.86
C LEU A 247 -6.64 -27.70 10.74
N ALA A 248 -6.48 -27.78 12.06
CA ALA A 248 -7.60 -27.82 13.00
C ALA A 248 -8.44 -26.53 12.95
N GLY A 249 -7.81 -25.35 12.83
CA GLY A 249 -8.52 -24.08 12.72
C GLY A 249 -9.19 -23.86 11.35
N LEU A 250 -8.52 -24.24 10.26
CA LEU A 250 -9.11 -24.19 8.91
C LEU A 250 -10.24 -25.22 8.75
N GLY A 251 -10.07 -26.39 9.33
CA GLY A 251 -10.88 -27.59 9.08
C GLY A 251 -10.40 -28.36 7.84
N PRO A 252 -10.56 -29.69 7.82
CA PRO A 252 -9.97 -30.55 6.77
C PRO A 252 -10.55 -30.26 5.38
N VAL A 253 -11.86 -30.04 5.30
CA VAL A 253 -12.56 -29.72 4.03
C VAL A 253 -12.07 -28.40 3.44
N TYR A 254 -11.90 -27.38 4.30
CA TYR A 254 -11.47 -26.06 3.84
C TYR A 254 -9.99 -26.02 3.45
N SER A 255 -9.16 -26.77 4.18
CA SER A 255 -7.74 -26.96 3.85
C SER A 255 -7.57 -27.65 2.49
N ALA A 256 -8.36 -28.69 2.22
CA ALA A 256 -8.37 -29.35 0.90
C ALA A 256 -8.85 -28.41 -0.22
N GLN A 257 -9.88 -27.58 0.05
CA GLN A 257 -10.36 -26.58 -0.91
C GLN A 257 -9.30 -25.54 -1.25
N LEU A 258 -8.58 -25.02 -0.24
CA LEU A 258 -7.46 -24.09 -0.45
C LEU A 258 -6.33 -24.78 -1.21
N GLY A 259 -5.94 -25.99 -0.81
CA GLY A 259 -4.89 -26.76 -1.50
C GLY A 259 -5.21 -26.99 -2.98
N PHE A 260 -6.45 -27.37 -3.30
CA PHE A 260 -6.90 -27.52 -4.69
C PHE A 260 -6.90 -26.19 -5.45
N ALA A 261 -7.35 -25.10 -4.82
CA ALA A 261 -7.34 -23.78 -5.44
C ALA A 261 -5.90 -23.26 -5.69
N PHE A 262 -4.97 -23.49 -4.75
CA PHE A 262 -3.56 -23.11 -4.94
C PHE A 262 -2.83 -24.00 -5.96
N ALA A 263 -3.24 -25.27 -6.10
CA ALA A 263 -2.75 -26.15 -7.15
C ALA A 263 -3.33 -25.79 -8.53
N SER A 264 -4.60 -25.37 -8.57
CA SER A 264 -5.32 -25.00 -9.79
C SER A 264 -5.09 -23.54 -10.15
N LYS A 265 -4.31 -23.28 -11.21
CA LYS A 265 -4.13 -21.93 -11.76
C LYS A 265 -5.44 -21.27 -12.26
N ARG A 266 -6.56 -22.01 -12.31
CA ARG A 266 -7.87 -21.55 -12.82
C ARG A 266 -8.88 -21.20 -11.72
N VAL A 267 -8.71 -21.70 -10.50
CA VAL A 267 -9.69 -21.54 -9.42
C VAL A 267 -9.14 -20.56 -8.39
N LYS A 268 -9.84 -19.43 -8.20
CA LYS A 268 -9.47 -18.49 -7.13
C LYS A 268 -9.78 -19.10 -5.76
N PRO A 269 -8.87 -18.99 -4.78
CA PRO A 269 -9.14 -19.48 -3.44
C PRO A 269 -10.29 -18.69 -2.81
N LEU A 270 -11.14 -19.39 -2.05
CA LEU A 270 -12.18 -18.79 -1.23
C LEU A 270 -11.62 -18.60 0.18
N VAL A 271 -11.53 -17.35 0.63
CA VAL A 271 -11.19 -16.94 1.99
C VAL A 271 -12.45 -16.96 2.84
N LYS A 272 -12.43 -17.73 3.93
CA LYS A 272 -13.47 -17.75 4.96
C LYS A 272 -12.94 -17.05 6.21
N PRO A 273 -13.28 -15.76 6.44
CA PRO A 273 -12.70 -14.93 7.50
C PRO A 273 -12.58 -15.65 8.85
N ARG A 274 -13.70 -16.20 9.36
CA ARG A 274 -13.73 -16.92 10.65
C ARG A 274 -12.75 -18.10 10.72
N ARG A 275 -12.60 -18.86 9.63
CA ARG A 275 -11.68 -20.01 9.58
C ARG A 275 -10.22 -19.56 9.53
N MET A 276 -9.93 -18.47 8.82
CA MET A 276 -8.60 -17.87 8.80
C MET A 276 -8.21 -17.32 10.17
N SER A 277 -9.10 -16.57 10.82
CA SER A 277 -8.93 -16.09 12.20
C SER A 277 -8.64 -17.24 13.15
N GLN A 278 -9.44 -18.30 13.13
CA GLN A 278 -9.25 -19.47 13.99
C GLN A 278 -7.93 -20.21 13.70
N ALA A 279 -7.54 -20.32 12.43
CA ALA A 279 -6.27 -20.93 12.05
C ALA A 279 -5.07 -20.15 12.58
N ILE A 280 -5.10 -18.82 12.48
CA ILE A 280 -4.05 -17.94 13.00
C ILE A 280 -4.01 -17.97 14.53
N GLN A 281 -5.18 -17.91 15.19
CA GLN A 281 -5.26 -18.02 16.64
C GLN A 281 -4.66 -19.35 17.13
N ASN A 282 -5.00 -20.47 16.49
CA ASN A 282 -4.47 -21.78 16.87
C ASN A 282 -2.96 -21.93 16.61
N ALA A 283 -2.45 -21.31 15.54
CA ALA A 283 -1.05 -21.43 15.13
C ALA A 283 -0.15 -20.44 15.88
N LEU A 284 -0.57 -19.19 16.02
CA LEU A 284 0.27 -18.09 16.48
C LEU A 284 -0.18 -17.51 17.83
N GLY A 285 -1.37 -17.90 18.32
CA GLY A 285 -1.93 -17.32 19.54
C GLY A 285 -2.39 -15.87 19.36
N LEU A 286 -2.59 -15.43 18.11
CA LEU A 286 -2.99 -14.07 17.77
C LEU A 286 -4.48 -14.02 17.44
N ASN A 287 -5.18 -13.06 18.03
CA ASN A 287 -6.57 -12.75 17.74
C ASN A 287 -6.63 -11.79 16.56
N ILE A 288 -6.77 -12.32 15.35
CA ILE A 288 -6.88 -11.51 14.13
C ILE A 288 -8.31 -11.59 13.58
N VAL A 289 -8.92 -10.43 13.31
CA VAL A 289 -10.20 -10.36 12.60
C VAL A 289 -9.99 -9.95 11.14
N PHE A 290 -10.61 -10.71 10.24
CA PHE A 290 -10.66 -10.41 8.81
C PHE A 290 -12.04 -9.88 8.43
N LYS A 291 -12.06 -8.76 7.70
CA LYS A 291 -13.28 -8.09 7.23
C LYS A 291 -13.31 -7.97 5.72
N ALA A 292 -14.48 -7.62 5.20
CA ALA A 292 -14.68 -7.31 3.78
C ALA A 292 -15.71 -6.18 3.66
N ASP A 293 -15.56 -5.19 4.54
CA ASP A 293 -16.51 -4.12 4.83
C ASP A 293 -16.15 -2.80 4.17
N ASN A 294 -14.86 -2.60 3.89
CA ASN A 294 -14.31 -1.44 3.23
C ASN A 294 -15.06 -1.05 1.94
N ASP A 295 -15.46 0.21 1.87
CA ASP A 295 -16.11 0.86 0.72
C ASP A 295 -15.38 2.14 0.25
N GLN A 296 -14.16 2.38 0.75
CA GLN A 296 -13.33 3.52 0.38
C GLN A 296 -12.52 3.24 -0.90
N PRO A 297 -12.70 3.97 -2.01
CA PRO A 297 -11.99 3.66 -3.25
C PRO A 297 -10.47 3.76 -3.17
N GLY A 298 -9.94 4.74 -2.42
CA GLY A 298 -8.51 5.01 -2.31
C GLY A 298 -7.68 3.90 -1.66
N THR A 299 -8.29 2.98 -0.90
CA THR A 299 -7.56 1.87 -0.26
C THR A 299 -7.07 0.80 -1.24
N LEU A 300 -7.52 0.85 -2.49
CA LEU A 300 -7.07 -0.04 -3.56
C LEU A 300 -5.91 0.51 -4.39
N GLU A 301 -5.63 1.79 -4.22
CA GLU A 301 -4.79 2.59 -5.10
C GLU A 301 -3.38 2.70 -4.49
N ASP A 302 -2.69 1.56 -4.42
CA ASP A 302 -1.25 1.50 -4.16
C ASP A 302 -0.45 1.84 -5.42
N MET A 303 0.64 2.57 -5.30
CA MET A 303 1.55 2.87 -6.41
C MET A 303 2.63 1.80 -6.49
N ASP A 304 2.45 0.78 -7.31
CA ASP A 304 3.43 -0.31 -7.46
C ASP A 304 4.13 -0.29 -8.81
N ALA A 305 3.56 0.42 -9.79
CA ALA A 305 4.01 0.40 -11.17
C ALA A 305 4.01 1.79 -11.82
N PHE A 306 4.76 1.93 -12.90
CA PHE A 306 4.80 3.13 -13.75
C PHE A 306 3.39 3.54 -14.22
N GLU A 307 2.56 2.55 -14.58
CA GLU A 307 1.17 2.76 -14.95
C GLU A 307 0.33 3.34 -13.81
N ASP A 308 0.58 2.95 -12.56
CA ASP A 308 -0.13 3.48 -11.39
C ASP A 308 0.25 4.96 -11.19
N TRP A 309 1.53 5.32 -11.29
CA TRP A 309 2.00 6.71 -11.17
C TRP A 309 1.36 7.62 -12.23
N VAL A 310 1.37 7.18 -13.50
CA VAL A 310 0.71 7.90 -14.60
C VAL A 310 -0.79 8.04 -14.34
N TYR A 311 -1.42 6.95 -13.88
CA TYR A 311 -2.84 6.91 -13.61
C TYR A 311 -3.23 7.90 -12.50
N PHE A 312 -2.48 7.94 -11.39
CA PHE A 312 -2.73 8.83 -10.27
C PHE A 312 -2.50 10.30 -10.63
N THR A 313 -1.45 10.58 -11.40
CA THR A 313 -1.17 11.91 -11.94
C THR A 313 -2.34 12.41 -12.79
N GLU A 314 -2.81 11.59 -13.74
CA GLU A 314 -3.94 11.96 -14.60
C GLU A 314 -5.27 12.01 -13.84
N MET A 315 -5.44 11.17 -12.80
CA MET A 315 -6.62 11.17 -11.95
C MET A 315 -6.75 12.48 -11.18
N LEU A 316 -5.66 12.98 -10.60
CA LEU A 316 -5.63 14.27 -9.91
C LEU A 316 -5.84 15.43 -10.88
N ARG A 317 -5.21 15.40 -12.06
CA ARG A 317 -5.44 16.42 -13.10
C ARG A 317 -6.90 16.48 -13.56
N THR A 318 -7.56 15.32 -13.63
CA THR A 318 -8.97 15.20 -14.07
C THR A 318 -9.96 15.53 -12.97
N GLY A 319 -9.69 15.10 -11.74
CA GLY A 319 -10.66 15.11 -10.64
C GLY A 319 -10.40 16.18 -9.58
N GLY A 320 -9.16 16.62 -9.39
CA GLY A 320 -8.79 17.53 -8.31
C GLY A 320 -9.38 17.11 -6.97
N ASN A 321 -10.17 17.99 -6.35
CA ASN A 321 -10.87 17.73 -5.08
C ASN A 321 -11.90 16.58 -5.14
N ASP A 322 -12.43 16.25 -6.33
CA ASP A 322 -13.32 15.10 -6.49
C ASP A 322 -12.53 13.77 -6.38
N ALA A 323 -11.26 13.74 -6.79
CA ALA A 323 -10.37 12.58 -6.67
C ALA A 323 -9.68 12.51 -5.31
N TYR A 324 -9.25 13.66 -4.77
CA TYR A 324 -8.59 13.76 -3.48
C TYR A 324 -9.13 14.96 -2.70
N PRO A 325 -9.87 14.78 -1.59
CA PRO A 325 -10.47 15.86 -0.81
C PRO A 325 -9.51 16.96 -0.35
N TYR A 326 -8.22 16.64 -0.19
CA TYR A 326 -7.19 17.61 0.22
C TYR A 326 -6.33 18.12 -0.95
N HIS A 327 -6.83 18.03 -2.19
CA HIS A 327 -6.06 18.43 -3.37
C HIS A 327 -5.68 19.91 -3.35
N THR A 328 -6.54 20.79 -2.83
CA THR A 328 -6.18 22.20 -2.64
C THR A 328 -4.98 22.39 -1.71
N GLN A 329 -4.92 21.66 -0.59
CA GLN A 329 -3.80 21.72 0.35
C GLN A 329 -2.51 21.15 -0.26
N ILE A 330 -2.62 20.10 -1.09
CA ILE A 330 -1.50 19.59 -1.88
C ILE A 330 -0.97 20.67 -2.83
N GLN A 331 -1.86 21.39 -3.53
CA GLN A 331 -1.45 22.50 -4.40
C GLN A 331 -0.78 23.64 -3.62
N GLU A 332 -1.24 23.95 -2.41
CA GLU A 332 -0.60 24.93 -1.54
C GLU A 332 0.80 24.47 -1.10
N PHE A 333 0.97 23.20 -0.73
CA PHE A 333 2.28 22.62 -0.40
C PHE A 333 3.23 22.67 -1.61
N ALA A 334 2.73 22.32 -2.80
CA ALA A 334 3.47 22.42 -4.06
C ALA A 334 3.96 23.84 -4.35
N GLN A 335 3.16 24.86 -4.03
CA GLN A 335 3.52 26.25 -4.28
C GLN A 335 4.47 26.83 -3.23
N ARG A 336 4.36 26.40 -1.97
CA ARG A 336 5.04 27.06 -0.84
C ARG A 336 6.28 26.33 -0.35
N VAL A 337 6.28 24.99 -0.43
CA VAL A 337 7.33 24.15 0.16
C VAL A 337 8.23 23.56 -0.91
N MET A 338 7.63 23.02 -1.98
CA MET A 338 8.40 22.36 -3.04
C MET A 338 9.47 23.23 -3.71
N PRO A 339 9.32 24.56 -3.90
CA PRO A 339 10.40 25.37 -4.48
C PRO A 339 11.69 25.37 -3.65
N THR A 340 11.60 25.23 -2.32
CA THR A 340 12.78 25.06 -1.48
C THR A 340 13.34 23.65 -1.62
N LEU A 341 12.49 22.63 -1.52
CA LEU A 341 12.90 21.23 -1.67
C LEU A 341 13.52 20.93 -3.04
N GLN A 342 13.04 21.56 -4.12
CA GLN A 342 13.62 21.45 -5.46
C GLN A 342 15.05 21.98 -5.56
N ARG A 343 15.43 22.91 -4.68
CA ARG A 343 16.82 23.42 -4.60
C ARG A 343 17.71 22.54 -3.74
N GLU A 344 17.14 21.86 -2.76
CA GLU A 344 17.88 21.13 -1.72
C GLU A 344 18.02 19.63 -2.04
N ILE A 345 17.02 19.06 -2.72
CA ILE A 345 16.93 17.62 -3.00
C ILE A 345 17.19 17.38 -4.50
N PRO A 346 18.28 16.67 -4.86
CA PRO A 346 18.65 16.42 -6.26
C PRO A 346 17.54 15.78 -7.10
N LEU A 347 16.82 14.79 -6.54
CA LEU A 347 15.70 14.13 -7.21
C LEU A 347 14.65 15.12 -7.75
N TYR A 348 14.41 16.23 -7.04
CA TYR A 348 13.38 17.20 -7.40
C TYR A 348 13.86 18.29 -8.35
N SER A 349 15.17 18.50 -8.44
CA SER A 349 15.76 19.51 -9.32
C SER A 349 15.59 19.18 -10.81
N ASP A 350 15.52 17.89 -11.16
CA ASP A 350 15.28 17.38 -12.51
C ASP A 350 14.38 16.14 -12.46
N PHE A 351 13.22 16.27 -11.78
CA PHE A 351 12.30 15.15 -11.59
C PHE A 351 11.75 14.62 -12.92
N GLU A 352 11.44 15.52 -13.86
CA GLU A 352 10.94 15.18 -15.18
C GLU A 352 11.97 14.38 -15.99
N GLY A 353 13.24 14.80 -15.98
CA GLY A 353 14.35 14.08 -16.60
C GLY A 353 14.56 12.71 -15.97
N TYR A 354 14.56 12.64 -14.64
CA TYR A 354 14.66 11.39 -13.89
C TYR A 354 13.54 10.40 -14.28
N MET A 355 12.27 10.84 -14.25
CA MET A 355 11.14 10.00 -14.63
C MET A 355 11.20 9.56 -16.10
N ASN A 356 11.59 10.44 -17.02
CA ASN A 356 11.80 10.05 -18.42
C ASN A 356 12.88 8.97 -18.58
N GLY A 357 13.96 9.05 -17.79
CA GLY A 357 15.02 8.04 -17.72
C GLY A 357 14.46 6.68 -17.32
N LEU A 358 13.75 6.62 -16.18
CA LEU A 358 13.14 5.38 -15.70
C LEU A 358 12.17 4.76 -16.72
N PHE A 359 11.33 5.58 -17.37
CA PHE A 359 10.42 5.09 -18.41
C PHE A 359 11.17 4.51 -19.61
N THR A 360 12.27 5.15 -20.02
CA THR A 360 13.07 4.72 -21.17
C THR A 360 13.76 3.37 -20.90
N GLU A 361 14.24 3.16 -19.68
CA GLU A 361 14.92 1.91 -19.29
C GLU A 361 14.03 0.68 -19.46
N VAL A 362 12.76 0.79 -19.10
CA VAL A 362 11.74 -0.27 -19.23
C VAL A 362 10.93 -0.17 -20.54
N GLU A 363 11.46 0.55 -21.54
CA GLU A 363 10.91 0.62 -22.90
C GLU A 363 9.48 1.17 -22.97
N LEU A 364 9.13 2.09 -22.06
CA LEU A 364 7.85 2.79 -22.03
C LEU A 364 7.92 4.16 -22.72
N PRO A 365 6.79 4.66 -23.27
CA PRO A 365 6.73 6.03 -23.78
C PRO A 365 6.91 7.03 -22.65
N ILE A 366 7.80 8.01 -22.85
CA ILE A 366 8.15 9.00 -21.83
C ILE A 366 6.97 9.94 -21.48
N PRO A 367 6.81 10.31 -20.19
CA PRO A 367 5.71 11.17 -19.74
C PRO A 367 5.96 12.68 -19.91
N PHE A 368 7.20 13.13 -20.10
CA PHE A 368 7.54 14.56 -20.28
C PHE A 368 8.32 14.80 -21.58
N PRO A 369 7.66 14.73 -22.75
CA PRO A 369 8.35 14.82 -24.05
C PRO A 369 9.01 16.18 -24.32
N ASP A 370 8.52 17.26 -23.69
CA ASP A 370 9.10 18.60 -23.76
C ASP A 370 9.97 18.94 -22.53
N GLY A 371 10.16 17.99 -21.62
CA GLY A 371 10.92 18.14 -20.39
C GLY A 371 10.21 18.86 -19.25
N GLN A 372 8.94 19.26 -19.39
CA GLN A 372 8.21 19.99 -18.34
C GLN A 372 6.76 19.54 -18.18
N ASN A 373 6.03 19.41 -19.28
CA ASN A 373 4.60 19.18 -19.24
C ASN A 373 4.29 17.68 -19.29
N PHE A 374 3.57 17.20 -18.27
CA PHE A 374 3.08 15.83 -18.24
C PHE A 374 2.13 15.58 -19.41
N GLU A 375 2.48 14.59 -20.23
CA GLU A 375 1.61 13.98 -21.23
C GLU A 375 1.32 12.53 -20.85
N MET A 376 0.03 12.16 -20.83
CA MET A 376 -0.38 10.77 -20.60
C MET A 376 0.24 9.84 -21.68
N PRO A 377 1.21 8.96 -21.34
CA PRO A 377 1.90 8.13 -22.32
C PRO A 377 0.98 7.02 -22.86
N PHE A 378 0.02 6.56 -22.06
CA PHE A 378 -0.92 5.50 -22.43
C PHE A 378 -2.21 6.08 -23.05
N LYS A 379 -2.14 6.46 -24.33
CA LYS A 379 -3.23 7.18 -25.04
C LYS A 379 -4.45 6.31 -25.44
N GLU A 380 -4.67 5.13 -24.83
CA GLU A 380 -5.85 4.32 -25.17
C GLU A 380 -7.15 4.90 -24.58
N GLY A 381 -8.23 4.90 -25.37
CA GLY A 381 -9.57 5.30 -24.90
C GLY A 381 -10.11 4.47 -23.72
N ARG A 382 -9.47 3.34 -23.40
CA ARG A 382 -9.77 2.53 -22.21
C ARG A 382 -9.29 3.20 -20.92
N TYR A 383 -8.06 3.72 -20.88
CA TYR A 383 -7.50 4.42 -19.71
C TYR A 383 -8.32 5.66 -19.35
N LYS A 384 -8.70 6.48 -20.34
CA LYS A 384 -9.54 7.67 -20.10
C LYS A 384 -10.89 7.33 -19.46
N ARG A 385 -11.56 6.26 -19.92
CA ARG A 385 -12.85 5.81 -19.33
C ARG A 385 -12.66 5.30 -17.91
N MET A 386 -11.55 4.60 -17.66
CA MET A 386 -11.17 4.07 -16.37
C MET A 386 -10.93 5.17 -15.35
N ILE A 387 -10.10 6.17 -15.69
CA ILE A 387 -9.83 7.34 -14.85
C ILE A 387 -11.13 8.07 -14.51
N LYS A 388 -11.94 8.41 -15.52
CA LYS A 388 -13.24 9.08 -15.31
C LYS A 388 -14.21 8.26 -14.44
N GLY A 389 -14.14 6.93 -14.53
CA GLY A 389 -14.92 6.02 -13.70
C GLY A 389 -14.47 6.06 -12.24
N THR A 390 -13.17 5.98 -12.00
CA THR A 390 -12.61 6.00 -10.64
C THR A 390 -12.74 7.37 -9.98
N VAL A 391 -12.51 8.49 -10.70
CA VAL A 391 -12.82 9.85 -10.19
C VAL A 391 -14.28 9.94 -9.76
N ARG A 392 -15.20 9.32 -10.50
CA ARG A 392 -16.63 9.32 -10.16
C ARG A 392 -16.91 8.50 -8.90
N ASP A 393 -16.22 7.37 -8.71
CA ASP A 393 -16.32 6.55 -7.50
C ASP A 393 -15.80 7.33 -6.29
N HIS A 394 -14.62 7.95 -6.39
CA HIS A 394 -14.08 8.86 -5.37
C HIS A 394 -15.04 10.00 -5.06
N ARG A 395 -15.51 10.73 -6.06
CA ARG A 395 -16.48 11.82 -5.88
C ARG A 395 -17.74 11.36 -5.15
N ARG A 396 -18.27 10.20 -5.50
CA ARG A 396 -19.47 9.65 -4.85
C ARG A 396 -19.17 9.31 -3.39
N TYR A 397 -18.03 8.69 -3.12
CA TYR A 397 -17.59 8.38 -1.77
C TYR A 397 -17.37 9.66 -0.95
N ASN A 398 -16.63 10.62 -1.49
CA ASN A 398 -16.34 11.91 -0.86
C ASN A 398 -17.62 12.68 -0.55
N ARG A 399 -18.61 12.72 -1.45
CA ARG A 399 -19.91 13.36 -1.17
C ARG A 399 -20.70 12.65 -0.07
N LYS A 400 -20.68 11.33 -0.03
CA LYS A 400 -21.32 10.53 1.03
C LYS A 400 -20.69 10.81 2.39
N ASN A 401 -19.36 10.96 2.44
CA ASN A 401 -18.60 11.12 3.68
C ASN A 401 -18.32 12.58 4.06
N ALA A 402 -18.43 13.57 3.15
CA ALA A 402 -18.28 14.99 3.47
C ALA A 402 -19.37 15.50 4.43
N LEU A 403 -20.53 14.84 4.45
CA LEU A 403 -21.55 15.03 5.48
C LEU A 403 -21.08 14.59 6.89
N ALA A 404 -20.04 13.75 6.96
CA ALA A 404 -19.42 13.28 8.20
C ALA A 404 -18.11 14.01 8.56
N ILE A 405 -17.39 14.59 7.58
CA ILE A 405 -16.10 15.28 7.76
C ILE A 405 -16.26 16.72 8.29
N LYS A 406 -17.47 17.29 8.32
CA LYS A 406 -17.75 18.54 9.05
C LYS A 406 -17.84 18.28 10.56
N ARG A 407 -16.72 18.03 11.24
CA ARG A 407 -16.59 18.19 12.70
C ARG A 407 -15.22 18.69 13.06
#